data_AF-A0A7C5SLE6-F1
#
_entry.id   AF-A0A7C5SLE6-F1
#
_cell.length_a   1.000
_cell.length_b   1.000
_cell.length_c   1.000
_cell.angle_alpha   90.00
_cell.angle_beta   90.00
_cell.angle_gamma   90.00
#
_symmetry.space_group_name_H-M   'P 1'
#
loop_
_entity.id
_entity.type
_entity.pdbx_description
1 polymer ?
#
loop_
_entity_poly.entity_id
_entity_poly.type
_entity_poly.pdbx_seq_one_letter_code
_entity_poly.pdbx_strand_id
1 'polypeptide(L)'
;MTTQQLILLSFERGYHVGWRSPQPIIDHITLLRALISMSHTTRVNKCADLIINGKLSTTALLPTAKCIEGKLKLLTIFPRLPVVGKASGVQRLLTTLTAVIHIVKYTSECVKNNGRVFVTPIINMVKLECLGVQGIKPLELPVKKGVVLKDVKEQSAIEPLGSLFEVFEMITEYRNRIDRLSGAADVFQVYGYKPRTPLWLALIGENEAVKCAIEQLEILQVLGIGGLRSRGWGKFTVIRDVSICDEDLEVLKNYLGWSIDYNYLLGFMTPGTWVDSDRSYALKITITGRAGPSHNAYKLPVLEVMDIGSLVYAKKHPQPFTLSLSNNSAVIVFNPVVLHAH
;
A
#
# COMPACT_ATOMS: atom_id res chain seq x y z
N MET A 1 23.73 -9.16 -3.10
CA MET A 1 23.37 -8.77 -1.72
C MET A 1 22.05 -8.02 -1.78
N THR A 2 21.08 -8.43 -0.97
CA THR A 2 19.77 -7.76 -0.89
C THR A 2 19.89 -6.54 0.03
N THR A 3 19.49 -5.38 -0.48
CA THR A 3 19.45 -4.11 0.24
C THR A 3 18.01 -3.79 0.59
N GLN A 4 17.80 -3.25 1.79
CA GLN A 4 16.52 -2.71 2.23
C GLN A 4 16.71 -1.24 2.60
N GLN A 5 15.85 -0.37 2.07
CA GLN A 5 15.80 1.05 2.41
C GLN A 5 14.37 1.45 2.78
N LEU A 6 14.22 2.12 3.92
CA LEU A 6 12.99 2.78 4.32
C LEU A 6 13.08 4.28 3.94
N ILE A 7 12.00 4.81 3.39
CA ILE A 7 11.89 6.20 2.92
C ILE A 7 10.54 6.76 3.37
N LEU A 8 10.50 8.04 3.74
CA LEU A 8 9.26 8.77 4.01
C LEU A 8 9.03 9.84 2.95
N LEU A 9 7.79 9.97 2.48
CA LEU A 9 7.37 10.98 1.52
C LEU A 9 6.33 11.90 2.16
N SER A 10 6.58 13.21 2.14
CA SER A 10 5.62 14.21 2.62
C SER A 10 5.04 14.99 1.43
N PHE A 11 3.71 14.98 1.28
CA PHE A 11 3.01 15.64 0.18
C PHE A 11 2.44 16.99 0.63
N GLU A 12 2.86 18.07 -0.02
CA GLU A 12 2.44 19.43 0.35
C GLU A 12 0.99 19.74 -0.06
N ARG A 13 0.65 19.46 -1.33
CA ARG A 13 -0.65 19.75 -1.94
C ARG A 13 -1.57 18.55 -2.07
N GLY A 14 -1.11 17.36 -1.71
CA GLY A 14 -1.81 16.09 -1.99
C GLY A 14 -1.58 15.59 -3.41
N TYR A 15 -2.33 14.55 -3.80
CA TYR A 15 -2.19 13.85 -5.08
C TYR A 15 -3.52 13.36 -5.63
N HIS A 16 -3.51 13.11 -6.94
CA HIS A 16 -4.59 12.42 -7.65
C HIS A 16 -4.05 11.11 -8.21
N VAL A 17 -4.44 10.00 -7.60
CA VAL A 17 -4.14 8.65 -8.08
C VAL A 17 -5.46 7.90 -8.23
N GLY A 18 -5.60 7.12 -9.30
CA GLY A 18 -6.85 6.47 -9.69
C GLY A 18 -7.50 7.11 -10.92
N TRP A 19 -8.16 6.31 -11.76
CA TRP A 19 -8.72 6.74 -13.04
C TRP A 19 -10.20 7.18 -12.94
N ARG A 20 -11.00 6.57 -12.06
CA ARG A 20 -12.44 6.86 -11.89
C ARG A 20 -12.77 7.51 -10.56
N SER A 21 -12.11 7.05 -9.51
CA SER A 21 -12.19 7.60 -8.17
C SER A 21 -10.78 7.86 -7.68
N PRO A 22 -10.54 8.96 -6.95
CA PRO A 22 -9.27 9.14 -6.27
C PRO A 22 -9.07 8.00 -5.27
N GLN A 23 -7.82 7.60 -5.06
CA GLN A 23 -7.42 6.57 -4.10
C GLN A 23 -6.54 7.21 -3.03
N PRO A 24 -6.80 6.94 -1.73
CA PRO A 24 -6.00 7.49 -0.64
C PRO A 24 -4.60 6.85 -0.60
N ILE A 25 -4.47 5.57 -0.90
CA ILE A 25 -3.18 4.87 -0.91
C ILE A 25 -2.64 4.84 -2.34
N ILE A 26 -1.40 5.28 -2.52
CA ILE A 26 -0.68 5.12 -3.78
C ILE A 26 -0.07 3.72 -3.77
N ASP A 27 -0.58 2.86 -4.61
CA ASP A 27 -0.14 1.47 -4.68
C ASP A 27 1.29 1.35 -5.27
N HIS A 28 1.91 0.20 -5.02
CA HIS A 28 3.27 -0.08 -5.48
C HIS A 28 3.40 -0.15 -7.01
N ILE A 29 2.35 -0.53 -7.77
CA ILE A 29 2.44 -0.62 -9.24
C ILE A 29 2.50 0.77 -9.87
N THR A 30 1.76 1.72 -9.29
CA THR A 30 1.78 3.14 -9.66
C THR A 30 3.17 3.73 -9.41
N LEU A 31 3.77 3.40 -8.28
CA LEU A 31 5.12 3.84 -7.94
C LEU A 31 6.17 3.23 -8.88
N LEU A 32 6.21 1.91 -9.02
CA LEU A 32 7.17 1.22 -9.89
C LEU A 32 7.07 1.72 -11.33
N ARG A 33 5.85 1.93 -11.83
CA ARG A 33 5.63 2.49 -13.16
C ARG A 33 6.12 3.94 -13.27
N ALA A 34 5.96 4.76 -12.23
CA ALA A 34 6.51 6.11 -12.22
C ALA A 34 8.05 6.08 -12.29
N LEU A 35 8.70 5.18 -11.54
CA LEU A 35 10.16 5.00 -11.57
C LEU A 35 10.66 4.55 -12.95
N ILE A 36 10.01 3.54 -13.56
CA ILE A 36 10.31 3.08 -14.92
C ILE A 36 10.16 4.23 -15.93
N SER A 37 9.06 4.98 -15.84
CA SER A 37 8.80 6.10 -16.74
C SER A 37 9.88 7.19 -16.62
N MET A 38 10.35 7.49 -15.40
CA MET A 38 11.41 8.47 -15.20
C MET A 38 12.77 7.96 -15.68
N SER A 39 13.07 6.68 -15.46
CA SER A 39 14.27 6.02 -15.99
C SER A 39 14.36 6.15 -17.52
N HIS A 40 13.26 5.92 -18.25
CA HIS A 40 13.23 6.13 -19.70
C HIS A 40 13.36 7.61 -20.08
N THR A 41 12.73 8.51 -19.33
CA THR A 41 12.76 9.96 -19.60
C THR A 41 14.18 10.53 -19.42
N THR A 42 14.90 10.05 -18.41
CA THR A 42 16.28 10.45 -18.06
C THR A 42 17.34 9.68 -18.85
N ARG A 43 16.94 8.73 -19.71
CA ARG A 43 17.81 7.83 -20.47
C ARG A 43 18.70 6.92 -19.61
N VAL A 44 18.33 6.70 -18.35
CA VAL A 44 19.00 5.79 -17.41
C VAL A 44 18.32 4.42 -17.47
N ASN A 45 18.31 3.78 -18.65
CA ASN A 45 17.50 2.57 -18.92
C ASN A 45 17.83 1.39 -17.99
N LYS A 46 19.06 1.31 -17.47
CA LYS A 46 19.46 0.26 -16.52
C LYS A 46 18.52 0.16 -15.31
N CYS A 47 17.99 1.29 -14.83
CA CYS A 47 17.06 1.26 -13.69
C CYS A 47 15.72 0.64 -14.07
N ALA A 48 15.15 1.01 -15.21
CA ALA A 48 13.94 0.38 -15.74
C ALA A 48 14.14 -1.13 -15.89
N ASP A 49 15.25 -1.58 -16.50
CA ASP A 49 15.53 -3.00 -16.71
C ASP A 49 15.60 -3.77 -15.39
N LEU A 50 16.24 -3.22 -14.35
CA LEU A 50 16.28 -3.83 -13.03
C LEU A 50 14.88 -3.99 -12.43
N ILE A 51 14.03 -2.96 -12.52
CA ILE A 51 12.67 -3.01 -11.98
C ILE A 51 11.80 -4.01 -12.77
N ILE A 52 11.86 -3.97 -14.10
CA ILE A 52 11.10 -4.84 -15.02
C ILE A 52 11.44 -6.31 -14.79
N ASN A 53 12.70 -6.62 -14.50
CA ASN A 53 13.18 -7.96 -14.18
C ASN A 53 12.97 -8.35 -12.70
N GLY A 54 12.16 -7.59 -11.95
CA GLY A 54 11.76 -7.92 -10.59
C GLY A 54 12.89 -7.78 -9.55
N LYS A 55 13.94 -7.01 -9.85
CA LYS A 55 15.07 -6.79 -8.92
C LYS A 55 14.78 -5.77 -7.84
N LEU A 56 13.60 -5.17 -7.87
CA LEU A 56 13.08 -4.25 -6.88
C LEU A 56 11.64 -4.62 -6.51
N SER A 57 11.39 -4.80 -5.23
CA SER A 57 10.07 -4.89 -4.61
C SER A 57 9.81 -3.63 -3.81
N THR A 58 8.57 -3.15 -3.80
CA THR A 58 8.20 -2.01 -2.95
C THR A 58 6.88 -2.24 -2.23
N THR A 59 6.70 -1.55 -1.10
CA THR A 59 5.36 -1.38 -0.53
C THR A 59 4.57 -0.38 -1.37
N ALA A 60 3.27 -0.31 -1.13
CA ALA A 60 2.51 0.91 -1.37
C ALA A 60 3.04 2.05 -0.48
N LEU A 61 2.62 3.28 -0.79
CA LEU A 61 2.84 4.42 0.10
C LEU A 61 1.80 4.39 1.22
N LEU A 62 2.27 4.00 2.41
CA LEU A 62 1.42 3.66 3.54
C LEU A 62 1.55 4.73 4.65
N PRO A 63 0.51 4.97 5.47
CA PRO A 63 0.53 6.06 6.43
C PRO A 63 1.46 5.80 7.62
N THR A 64 1.90 6.87 8.29
CA THR A 64 2.55 6.80 9.61
C THR A 64 1.70 7.47 10.69
N ALA A 65 1.87 7.07 11.95
CA ALA A 65 1.44 7.84 13.12
C ALA A 65 2.63 8.40 13.88
N LYS A 66 2.43 9.45 14.67
CA LYS A 66 3.43 9.91 15.64
C LYS A 66 3.35 9.06 16.91
N CYS A 67 4.50 8.57 17.36
CA CYS A 67 4.69 8.06 18.72
C CYS A 67 4.86 9.29 19.66
N ILE A 68 4.46 9.19 20.92
CA ILE A 68 4.56 10.29 21.93
C ILE A 68 6.01 10.75 22.12
N GLU A 69 6.97 9.85 21.91
CA GLU A 69 8.42 10.12 22.01
C GLU A 69 9.00 10.80 20.76
N GLY A 70 8.16 11.29 19.83
CA GLY A 70 8.60 11.98 18.61
C GLY A 70 9.07 11.05 17.48
N LYS A 71 9.14 9.74 17.71
CA LYS A 71 9.34 8.73 16.66
C LYS A 71 8.08 8.56 15.79
N LEU A 72 8.21 7.97 14.60
CA LEU A 72 7.06 7.56 13.78
C LEU A 72 6.77 6.07 13.89
N LYS A 73 5.49 5.74 13.99
CA LYS A 73 4.95 4.39 13.87
C LYS A 73 4.51 4.12 12.44
N LEU A 74 4.93 3.00 11.87
CA LEU A 74 4.51 2.55 10.55
C LEU A 74 3.13 1.90 10.63
N LEU A 75 2.21 2.39 9.82
CA LEU A 75 0.84 1.87 9.74
C LEU A 75 0.58 1.25 8.38
N THR A 76 -0.38 0.34 8.33
CA THR A 76 -0.97 -0.18 7.09
C THR A 76 -2.49 -0.32 7.28
N ILE A 77 -3.21 -0.78 6.28
CA ILE A 77 -4.65 -1.02 6.39
C ILE A 77 -4.95 -2.28 7.18
N PHE A 78 -6.01 -2.28 7.96
CA PHE A 78 -6.43 -3.47 8.69
C PHE A 78 -6.69 -4.64 7.71
N PRO A 79 -6.28 -5.88 8.05
CA PRO A 79 -6.44 -7.02 7.16
C PRO A 79 -7.88 -7.23 6.67
N ARG A 80 -8.02 -7.75 5.45
CA ARG A 80 -9.33 -8.00 4.78
C ARG A 80 -10.05 -9.24 5.34
N LEU A 81 -10.13 -9.35 6.66
CA LEU A 81 -10.80 -10.44 7.36
C LEU A 81 -12.33 -10.30 7.34
N PRO A 82 -13.08 -11.42 7.36
CA PRO A 82 -14.53 -11.40 7.53
C PRO A 82 -14.93 -10.75 8.84
N VAL A 83 -15.93 -9.87 8.82
CA VAL A 83 -16.42 -9.16 10.01
C VAL A 83 -17.82 -9.64 10.33
N VAL A 84 -18.09 -9.95 11.61
CA VAL A 84 -19.43 -10.32 12.07
C VAL A 84 -20.29 -9.06 12.18
N GLY A 85 -21.49 -9.12 11.58
CA GLY A 85 -22.45 -8.01 11.57
C GLY A 85 -22.19 -6.95 10.49
N LYS A 86 -22.95 -5.85 10.54
CA LYS A 86 -22.88 -4.72 9.57
C LYS A 86 -21.78 -3.71 9.90
N ALA A 87 -20.67 -4.13 10.50
CA ALA A 87 -19.62 -3.22 10.97
C ALA A 87 -18.63 -2.85 9.85
N SER A 88 -19.10 -2.13 8.83
CA SER A 88 -18.29 -1.67 7.70
C SER A 88 -17.11 -0.77 8.09
N GLY A 89 -17.10 -0.26 9.33
CA GLY A 89 -16.02 0.57 9.87
C GLY A 89 -14.70 -0.18 10.08
N VAL A 90 -14.72 -1.48 10.35
CA VAL A 90 -13.51 -2.27 10.65
C VAL A 90 -12.55 -2.30 9.47
N GLN A 91 -13.08 -2.41 8.25
CA GLN A 91 -12.27 -2.42 7.02
C GLN A 91 -11.63 -1.05 6.68
N ARG A 92 -12.01 0.01 7.40
CA ARG A 92 -11.44 1.36 7.29
C ARG A 92 -10.41 1.66 8.38
N LEU A 93 -10.19 0.72 9.30
CA LEU A 93 -9.19 0.87 10.34
C LEU A 93 -7.79 0.77 9.72
N LEU A 94 -6.86 1.52 10.32
CA LEU A 94 -5.44 1.30 10.14
C LEU A 94 -4.97 0.28 11.19
N THR A 95 -3.79 -0.28 11.00
CA THR A 95 -3.17 -1.22 11.92
C THR A 95 -1.68 -1.00 11.95
N THR A 96 -1.06 -1.23 13.11
CA THR A 96 0.39 -1.21 13.23
C THR A 96 1.01 -2.48 12.67
N LEU A 97 2.28 -2.44 12.26
CA LEU A 97 2.95 -3.61 11.70
C LEU A 97 3.07 -4.74 12.74
N THR A 98 3.32 -4.40 13.99
CA THR A 98 3.35 -5.34 15.13
C THR A 98 2.02 -6.08 15.29
N ALA A 99 0.89 -5.37 15.20
CA ALA A 99 -0.44 -5.97 15.22
C ALA A 99 -0.67 -6.89 14.01
N VAL A 100 -0.21 -6.50 12.81
CA VAL A 100 -0.29 -7.36 11.60
C VAL A 100 0.40 -8.69 11.84
N ILE A 101 1.61 -8.71 12.41
CA ILE A 101 2.32 -9.97 12.69
C ILE A 101 1.52 -10.87 13.63
N HIS A 102 0.88 -10.30 14.66
CA HIS A 102 0.01 -11.06 15.57
C HIS A 102 -1.21 -11.63 14.84
N ILE A 103 -1.83 -10.84 13.95
CA ILE A 103 -2.97 -11.29 13.14
C ILE A 103 -2.56 -12.41 12.17
N VAL A 104 -1.41 -12.28 11.50
CA VAL A 104 -0.89 -13.30 10.57
C VAL A 104 -0.60 -14.61 11.33
N LYS A 105 0.05 -14.53 12.50
CA LYS A 105 0.31 -15.70 13.37
C LYS A 105 -0.99 -16.40 13.77
N TYR A 106 -1.95 -15.63 14.29
CA TYR A 106 -3.26 -16.13 14.69
C TYR A 106 -4.01 -16.79 13.54
N THR A 107 -3.96 -16.17 12.36
CA THR A 107 -4.63 -16.69 11.15
C THR A 107 -4.01 -17.99 10.68
N SER A 108 -2.67 -18.06 10.65
CA SER A 108 -1.95 -19.28 10.32
C SER A 108 -2.29 -20.42 11.27
N GLU A 109 -2.28 -20.17 12.59
CA GLU A 109 -2.65 -21.17 13.60
C GLU A 109 -4.09 -21.67 13.43
N CYS A 110 -5.05 -20.74 13.26
CA CYS A 110 -6.46 -21.09 13.06
C CYS A 110 -6.68 -21.97 11.84
N VAL A 111 -6.16 -21.57 10.67
CA VAL A 111 -6.42 -22.28 9.42
C VAL A 111 -5.62 -23.58 9.30
N LYS A 112 -4.41 -23.67 9.89
CA LYS A 112 -3.69 -24.96 10.00
C LYS A 112 -4.50 -26.03 10.73
N ASN A 113 -5.38 -25.61 11.65
CA ASN A 113 -6.30 -26.48 12.36
C ASN A 113 -7.67 -26.61 11.66
N ASN A 114 -7.79 -26.27 10.38
CA ASN A 114 -9.03 -26.26 9.60
C ASN A 114 -10.10 -25.28 10.11
N GLY A 115 -9.71 -24.26 10.86
CA GLY A 115 -10.59 -23.21 11.33
C GLY A 115 -10.81 -22.08 10.32
N ARG A 116 -11.69 -21.14 10.69
CA ARG A 116 -11.89 -19.88 9.95
C ARG A 116 -11.84 -18.68 10.89
N VAL A 117 -11.02 -17.69 10.53
CA VAL A 117 -10.94 -16.43 11.27
C VAL A 117 -12.07 -15.49 10.89
N PHE A 118 -12.63 -14.84 11.91
CA PHE A 118 -13.52 -13.70 11.77
C PHE A 118 -13.20 -12.63 12.82
N VAL A 119 -13.67 -11.42 12.57
CA VAL A 119 -13.47 -10.26 13.42
C VAL A 119 -14.79 -9.82 14.02
N THR A 120 -14.80 -9.67 15.34
CA THR A 120 -15.90 -9.07 16.11
C THR A 120 -15.42 -7.73 16.66
N PRO A 121 -16.00 -6.59 16.23
CA PRO A 121 -15.68 -5.30 16.81
C PRO A 121 -16.30 -5.17 18.21
N ILE A 122 -15.49 -4.72 19.17
CA ILE A 122 -15.87 -4.44 20.55
C ILE A 122 -15.54 -2.96 20.82
N ILE A 123 -16.16 -2.34 21.82
CA ILE A 123 -15.84 -0.95 22.18
C ILE A 123 -14.32 -0.83 22.44
N ASN A 124 -13.64 -0.01 21.65
CA ASN A 124 -12.19 0.23 21.69
C ASN A 124 -11.30 -1.02 21.47
N MET A 125 -11.81 -2.06 20.82
CA MET A 125 -11.07 -3.30 20.56
C MET A 125 -11.58 -4.01 19.31
N VAL A 126 -10.73 -4.81 18.67
CA VAL A 126 -11.16 -5.85 17.74
C VAL A 126 -10.79 -7.21 18.33
N LYS A 127 -11.74 -8.14 18.30
CA LYS A 127 -11.55 -9.52 18.73
C LYS A 127 -11.51 -10.41 17.50
N LEU A 128 -10.43 -11.16 17.33
CA LEU A 128 -10.30 -12.20 16.30
C LEU A 128 -10.61 -13.54 16.94
N GLU A 129 -11.48 -14.29 16.27
CA GLU A 129 -11.99 -15.57 16.75
C GLU A 129 -11.82 -16.63 15.65
N CYS A 130 -11.57 -17.88 16.06
CA CYS A 130 -11.38 -19.01 15.18
C CYS A 130 -12.60 -19.95 15.26
N LEU A 131 -13.40 -20.02 14.21
CA LEU A 131 -14.52 -20.96 14.11
C LEU A 131 -14.03 -22.35 13.75
N GLY A 132 -14.67 -23.36 14.33
CA GLY A 132 -14.45 -24.77 13.97
C GLY A 132 -13.28 -25.45 14.67
N VAL A 133 -12.53 -24.72 15.52
CA VAL A 133 -11.38 -25.25 16.26
C VAL A 133 -11.53 -24.95 17.74
N GLN A 134 -11.40 -25.97 18.59
CA GLN A 134 -11.35 -25.81 20.03
C GLN A 134 -9.91 -25.56 20.50
N GLY A 135 -9.74 -24.79 21.58
CA GLY A 135 -8.44 -24.56 22.22
C GLY A 135 -7.65 -23.34 21.72
N ILE A 136 -8.00 -22.76 20.57
CA ILE A 136 -7.41 -21.49 20.11
C ILE A 136 -8.11 -20.33 20.82
N LYS A 137 -7.39 -19.68 21.74
CA LYS A 137 -7.90 -18.51 22.48
C LYS A 137 -8.10 -17.32 21.53
N PRO A 138 -9.17 -16.52 21.66
CA PRO A 138 -9.33 -15.32 20.85
C PRO A 138 -8.15 -14.35 21.00
N LEU A 139 -7.81 -13.67 19.91
CA LEU A 139 -6.84 -12.59 19.91
C LEU A 139 -7.56 -11.25 20.06
N GLU A 140 -7.25 -10.53 21.12
CA GLU A 140 -7.85 -9.23 21.43
C GLU A 140 -6.83 -8.11 21.17
N LEU A 141 -7.19 -7.17 20.30
CA LEU A 141 -6.31 -6.07 19.88
C LEU A 141 -6.99 -4.73 20.16
N PRO A 142 -6.37 -3.84 20.96
CA PRO A 142 -6.95 -2.54 21.26
C PRO A 142 -7.04 -1.65 20.02
N VAL A 143 -8.04 -0.77 20.02
CA VAL A 143 -8.27 0.23 18.99
C VAL A 143 -8.24 1.63 19.59
N LYS A 144 -7.39 2.51 19.05
CA LYS A 144 -7.33 3.93 19.42
C LYS A 144 -7.61 4.79 18.21
N LYS A 145 -8.74 5.50 18.23
CA LYS A 145 -9.19 6.41 17.16
C LYS A 145 -8.90 5.86 15.76
N GLY A 146 -9.44 4.69 15.43
CA GLY A 146 -9.31 4.14 14.08
C GLY A 146 -8.04 3.34 13.78
N VAL A 147 -7.12 3.17 14.74
CA VAL A 147 -5.89 2.38 14.59
C VAL A 147 -5.94 1.15 15.51
N VAL A 148 -5.76 -0.05 14.94
CA VAL A 148 -5.58 -1.32 15.64
C VAL A 148 -4.13 -1.50 16.04
N LEU A 149 -3.92 -1.91 17.30
CA LEU A 149 -2.64 -1.92 17.98
C LEU A 149 -2.35 -3.31 18.53
N LYS A 150 -1.08 -3.66 18.78
CA LYS A 150 -0.73 -4.97 19.33
C LYS A 150 -1.25 -5.15 20.76
N ASP A 151 -1.13 -4.10 21.59
CA ASP A 151 -1.45 -4.14 23.01
C ASP A 151 -1.70 -2.74 23.59
N VAL A 152 -2.05 -2.69 24.89
CA VAL A 152 -2.35 -1.46 25.64
C VAL A 152 -1.11 -0.57 25.84
N LYS A 153 0.09 -1.15 25.83
CA LYS A 153 1.34 -0.38 25.92
C LYS A 153 1.51 0.44 24.63
N GLU A 154 1.33 -0.19 23.47
CA GLU A 154 1.36 0.48 22.18
C GLU A 154 0.25 1.52 22.05
N GLN A 155 -0.95 1.22 22.57
CA GLN A 155 -2.05 2.18 22.67
C GLN A 155 -1.67 3.45 23.43
N SER A 156 -0.92 3.31 24.51
CA SER A 156 -0.48 4.44 25.32
C SER A 156 0.62 5.25 24.62
N ALA A 157 1.40 4.64 23.72
CA ALA A 157 2.56 5.27 23.08
C ALA A 157 2.23 6.03 21.77
N ILE A 158 1.04 5.87 21.19
CA ILE A 158 0.70 6.45 19.88
C ILE A 158 -0.23 7.66 20.00
N GLU A 159 0.10 8.73 19.28
CA GLU A 159 -0.77 9.90 19.16
C GLU A 159 -2.05 9.55 18.37
N PRO A 160 -3.20 10.15 18.72
CA PRO A 160 -4.46 9.82 18.05
C PRO A 160 -4.46 10.33 16.59
N LEU A 161 -4.56 9.41 15.62
CA LEU A 161 -4.48 9.75 14.18
C LEU A 161 -5.83 9.78 13.44
N GLY A 162 -6.85 9.10 13.97
CA GLY A 162 -8.11 8.87 13.26
C GLY A 162 -8.08 7.63 12.35
N SER A 163 -9.23 7.34 11.71
CA SER A 163 -9.41 6.31 10.69
C SER A 163 -8.72 6.66 9.37
N LEU A 164 -8.69 5.73 8.40
CA LEU A 164 -8.07 5.94 7.09
C LEU A 164 -8.47 7.28 6.44
N PHE A 165 -9.76 7.63 6.43
CA PHE A 165 -10.23 8.88 5.82
C PHE A 165 -9.94 10.14 6.62
N GLU A 166 -9.59 10.01 7.90
CA GLU A 166 -9.13 11.14 8.71
C GLU A 166 -7.63 11.39 8.53
N VAL A 167 -6.87 10.34 8.19
CA VAL A 167 -5.44 10.45 7.84
C VAL A 167 -5.25 10.96 6.41
N PHE A 168 -6.14 10.58 5.49
CA PHE A 168 -6.15 11.02 4.10
C PHE A 168 -7.33 11.96 3.85
N GLU A 169 -7.07 13.26 3.91
CA GLU A 169 -8.09 14.29 3.70
C GLU A 169 -8.42 14.39 2.21
N MET A 170 -9.70 14.25 1.86
CA MET A 170 -10.14 14.46 0.48
C MET A 170 -10.09 15.95 0.14
N ILE A 171 -9.34 16.29 -0.90
CA ILE A 171 -9.23 17.65 -1.42
C ILE A 171 -10.05 17.79 -2.70
N THR A 172 -10.69 18.94 -2.88
CA THR A 172 -11.47 19.26 -4.09
C THR A 172 -10.96 20.56 -4.69
N GLU A 173 -10.63 20.53 -5.98
CA GLU A 173 -10.27 21.72 -6.76
C GLU A 173 -11.31 21.93 -7.87
N TYR A 174 -11.82 23.16 -7.98
CA TYR A 174 -12.73 23.54 -9.06
C TYR A 174 -11.91 24.03 -10.25
N ARG A 175 -12.21 23.49 -11.42
CA ARG A 175 -11.49 23.78 -12.66
C ARG A 175 -12.46 24.27 -13.70
N ASN A 176 -12.00 25.15 -14.56
CA ASN A 176 -12.76 25.64 -15.69
C ASN A 176 -12.07 25.17 -16.98
N ARG A 177 -12.86 24.74 -17.97
CA ARG A 177 -12.42 24.59 -19.36
C ARG A 177 -13.32 25.46 -20.24
N ILE A 178 -12.73 26.14 -21.22
CA ILE A 178 -13.52 26.86 -22.22
C ILE A 178 -13.90 25.85 -23.30
N ASP A 179 -15.19 25.62 -23.48
CA ASP A 179 -15.69 24.86 -24.62
C ASP A 179 -15.36 25.64 -25.91
N ARG A 180 -14.67 24.97 -26.84
CA ARG A 180 -14.26 25.61 -28.09
C ARG A 180 -15.42 25.86 -29.04
N LEU A 181 -16.52 25.12 -28.90
CA LEU A 181 -17.68 25.28 -29.78
C LEU A 181 -18.56 26.46 -29.36
N SER A 182 -18.90 26.55 -28.06
CA SER A 182 -19.77 27.60 -27.52
C SER A 182 -19.02 28.79 -26.93
N GLY A 183 -17.72 28.69 -26.65
CA GLY A 183 -16.97 29.67 -25.87
C GLY A 183 -17.35 29.71 -24.38
N ALA A 184 -18.24 28.83 -23.93
CA ALA A 184 -18.74 28.82 -22.55
C ALA A 184 -17.68 28.29 -21.58
N ALA A 185 -17.72 28.83 -20.36
CA ALA A 185 -17.01 28.28 -19.21
C ALA A 185 -17.72 27.00 -18.73
N ASP A 186 -17.01 25.88 -18.75
CA ASP A 186 -17.46 24.61 -18.20
C ASP A 186 -16.63 24.28 -16.94
N VAL A 187 -17.27 24.49 -15.77
CA VAL A 187 -16.65 24.28 -14.46
C VAL A 187 -16.87 22.84 -14.01
N PHE A 188 -15.78 22.14 -13.70
CA PHE A 188 -15.78 20.76 -13.22
C PHE A 188 -14.89 20.60 -11.98
N GLN A 189 -15.23 19.64 -11.13
CA GLN A 189 -14.45 19.32 -9.94
C GLN A 189 -13.37 18.28 -10.25
N VAL A 190 -12.22 18.41 -9.58
CA VAL A 190 -11.24 17.33 -9.48
C VAL A 190 -10.97 17.03 -8.03
N TYR A 191 -10.94 15.73 -7.71
CA TYR A 191 -10.76 15.23 -6.36
C TYR A 191 -9.38 14.61 -6.18
N GLY A 192 -8.84 14.67 -4.98
CA GLY A 192 -7.60 14.01 -4.59
C GLY A 192 -7.57 13.70 -3.11
N TYR A 193 -6.40 13.26 -2.67
CA TYR A 193 -6.12 13.07 -1.25
C TYR A 193 -4.86 13.82 -0.82
N LYS A 194 -4.91 14.41 0.36
CA LYS A 194 -3.76 14.97 1.05
C LYS A 194 -3.54 14.18 2.35
N PRO A 195 -2.40 13.48 2.49
CA PRO A 195 -2.08 12.80 3.73
C PRO A 195 -1.70 13.83 4.81
N ARG A 196 -2.17 13.61 6.04
CA ARG A 196 -1.85 14.45 7.20
C ARG A 196 -0.50 14.12 7.84
N THR A 197 0.03 12.94 7.54
CA THR A 197 1.34 12.47 7.98
C THR A 197 2.19 12.06 6.77
N PRO A 198 3.52 11.98 6.92
CA PRO A 198 4.36 11.37 5.91
C PRO A 198 3.89 9.94 5.60
N LEU A 199 4.08 9.53 4.35
CA LEU A 199 3.83 8.16 3.93
C LEU A 199 5.15 7.40 3.88
N TRP A 200 5.19 6.18 4.40
CA TRP A 200 6.36 5.34 4.37
C TRP A 200 6.37 4.41 3.15
N LEU A 201 7.58 4.10 2.72
CA LEU A 201 7.91 3.27 1.57
C LEU A 201 9.10 2.38 1.94
N ALA A 202 8.96 1.07 1.83
CA ALA A 202 10.11 0.17 1.83
C ALA A 202 10.50 -0.18 0.39
N LEU A 203 11.78 -0.04 0.07
CA LEU A 203 12.44 -0.51 -1.15
C LEU A 203 13.31 -1.71 -0.78
N ILE A 204 13.07 -2.86 -1.40
CA ILE A 204 13.80 -4.10 -1.13
C ILE A 204 14.26 -4.69 -2.46
N GLY A 205 15.54 -5.01 -2.60
CA GLY A 205 16.03 -5.57 -3.85
C GLY A 205 17.54 -5.62 -3.95
N GLU A 206 18.03 -5.79 -5.17
CA GLU A 206 19.46 -5.67 -5.43
C GLU A 206 19.93 -4.23 -5.16
N ASN A 207 21.15 -4.07 -4.63
CA ASN A 207 21.68 -2.78 -4.22
C ASN A 207 21.61 -1.72 -5.34
N GLU A 208 21.92 -2.11 -6.57
CA GLU A 208 21.83 -1.22 -7.74
C GLU A 208 20.39 -0.77 -8.03
N ALA A 209 19.41 -1.68 -7.87
CA ALA A 209 18.00 -1.39 -8.10
C ALA A 209 17.43 -0.44 -7.04
N VAL A 210 17.81 -0.65 -5.77
CA VAL A 210 17.42 0.24 -4.66
C VAL A 210 18.04 1.62 -4.83
N LYS A 211 19.34 1.71 -5.13
CA LYS A 211 20.03 2.97 -5.36
C LYS A 211 19.40 3.76 -6.51
N CYS A 212 19.16 3.10 -7.65
CA CYS A 212 18.56 3.77 -8.79
C CYS A 212 17.13 4.23 -8.50
N ALA A 213 16.34 3.45 -7.76
CA ALA A 213 15.00 3.86 -7.37
C ALA A 213 15.00 5.12 -6.49
N ILE A 214 15.97 5.25 -5.59
CA ILE A 214 16.15 6.46 -4.76
C ILE A 214 16.47 7.67 -5.66
N GLU A 215 17.40 7.54 -6.59
CA GLU A 215 17.74 8.62 -7.54
C GLU A 215 16.51 9.05 -8.37
N GLN A 216 15.70 8.10 -8.84
CA GLN A 216 14.46 8.41 -9.56
C GLN A 216 13.40 9.04 -8.67
N LEU A 217 13.31 8.65 -7.39
CA LEU A 217 12.43 9.29 -6.40
C LEU A 217 12.79 10.76 -6.17
N GLU A 218 14.08 11.10 -6.15
CA GLU A 218 14.53 12.49 -6.02
C GLU A 218 14.13 13.36 -7.22
N ILE A 219 14.09 12.79 -8.42
CA ILE A 219 13.57 13.48 -9.61
C ILE A 219 12.03 13.60 -9.52
N LEU A 220 11.36 12.52 -9.12
CA LEU A 220 9.91 12.49 -8.92
C LEU A 220 9.43 13.46 -7.85
N GLN A 221 10.26 13.82 -6.87
CA GLN A 221 9.90 14.78 -5.83
C GLN A 221 9.48 16.14 -6.44
N VAL A 222 10.17 16.57 -7.52
CA VAL A 222 9.92 17.83 -8.24
C VAL A 222 8.81 17.67 -9.28
N LEU A 223 8.78 16.54 -9.99
CA LEU A 223 7.83 16.29 -11.08
C LEU A 223 6.47 15.80 -10.60
N GLY A 224 6.42 15.18 -9.42
CA GLY A 224 5.26 14.56 -8.80
C GLY A 224 4.89 13.17 -9.33
N ILE A 225 4.07 12.46 -8.55
CA ILE A 225 3.45 11.17 -8.89
C ILE A 225 1.93 11.36 -9.09
N GLY A 226 1.36 10.63 -10.06
CA GLY A 226 -0.09 10.66 -10.33
C GLY A 226 -0.51 11.68 -11.39
N GLY A 227 -1.78 12.06 -11.35
CA GLY A 227 -2.40 13.05 -12.24
C GLY A 227 -2.17 14.50 -11.77
N LEU A 228 -2.46 15.46 -12.65
CA LEU A 228 -2.42 16.91 -12.35
C LEU A 228 -1.06 17.47 -11.90
N ARG A 229 0.04 16.76 -12.19
CA ARG A 229 1.43 17.15 -11.85
C ARG A 229 1.82 18.56 -12.28
N SER A 230 1.37 19.00 -13.47
CA SER A 230 1.62 20.35 -13.99
C SER A 230 0.97 21.48 -13.17
N ARG A 231 0.13 21.15 -12.18
CA ARG A 231 -0.53 22.09 -11.26
C ARG A 231 0.02 21.99 -9.82
N GLY A 232 1.08 21.21 -9.62
CA GLY A 232 1.73 21.04 -8.32
C GLY A 232 1.20 19.87 -7.50
N TRP A 233 0.20 19.13 -7.97
CA TRP A 233 -0.27 17.91 -7.31
C TRP A 233 0.77 16.80 -7.45
N GLY A 234 0.84 15.91 -6.46
CA GLY A 234 1.72 14.77 -6.46
C GLY A 234 3.19 15.06 -6.16
N LYS A 235 3.58 16.34 -5.99
CA LYS A 235 4.91 16.73 -5.53
C LYS A 235 5.08 16.40 -4.06
N PHE A 236 6.29 16.00 -3.68
CA PHE A 236 6.60 15.57 -2.33
C PHE A 236 8.05 15.90 -1.96
N THR A 237 8.37 15.80 -0.67
CA THR A 237 9.73 15.82 -0.15
C THR A 237 10.11 14.43 0.33
N VAL A 238 11.31 13.97 -0.05
CA VAL A 238 11.91 12.74 0.47
C VAL A 238 12.54 13.03 1.83
N ILE A 239 12.08 12.36 2.88
CA ILE A 239 12.64 12.49 4.23
C ILE A 239 13.42 11.21 4.55
N ARG A 240 14.72 11.38 4.83
CA ARG A 240 15.67 10.28 5.10
C ARG A 240 15.96 10.12 6.59
N ASP A 241 16.01 11.22 7.32
CA ASP A 241 16.41 11.26 8.73
C ASP A 241 15.20 11.40 9.64
N VAL A 242 14.46 10.30 9.85
CA VAL A 242 13.38 10.25 10.84
C VAL A 242 13.54 9.02 11.72
N SER A 243 13.37 9.23 13.02
CA SER A 243 13.37 8.13 13.97
C SER A 243 12.06 7.34 13.84
N ILE A 244 12.18 6.05 13.54
CA ILE A 244 11.07 5.10 13.49
C ILE A 244 11.04 4.31 14.79
N CYS A 245 9.84 3.98 15.29
CA CYS A 245 9.66 3.15 16.48
C CYS A 245 10.34 1.77 16.27
N ASP A 246 11.18 1.34 17.23
CA ASP A 246 12.17 0.27 17.03
C ASP A 246 11.52 -1.08 16.73
N GLU A 247 10.32 -1.32 17.27
CA GLU A 247 9.55 -2.54 17.01
C GLU A 247 9.14 -2.65 15.55
N ASP A 248 8.92 -1.54 14.84
CA ASP A 248 8.60 -1.60 13.40
C ASP A 248 9.85 -1.92 12.58
N LEU A 249 11.02 -1.42 12.99
CA LEU A 249 12.31 -1.79 12.37
C LEU A 249 12.60 -3.28 12.57
N GLU A 250 12.31 -3.82 13.77
CA GLU A 250 12.39 -5.25 14.05
C GLU A 250 11.40 -6.06 13.20
N VAL A 251 10.16 -5.57 13.04
CA VAL A 251 9.18 -6.22 12.17
C VAL A 251 9.69 -6.28 10.74
N LEU A 252 10.16 -5.16 10.20
CA LEU A 252 10.70 -5.13 8.85
C LEU A 252 11.91 -6.06 8.72
N LYS A 253 12.85 -6.05 9.67
CA LYS A 253 14.05 -6.90 9.60
C LYS A 253 13.74 -8.40 9.60
N ASN A 254 12.77 -8.84 10.40
CA ASN A 254 12.58 -10.27 10.71
C ASN A 254 11.42 -10.93 9.95
N TYR A 255 10.48 -10.15 9.42
CA TYR A 255 9.22 -10.66 8.88
C TYR A 255 8.95 -10.20 7.44
N LEU A 256 9.94 -9.63 6.76
CA LEU A 256 9.83 -9.23 5.36
C LEU A 256 10.17 -10.37 4.41
N GLY A 257 9.31 -10.58 3.42
CA GLY A 257 9.53 -11.54 2.35
C GLY A 257 8.43 -12.59 2.27
N TRP A 258 8.50 -13.44 1.25
CA TRP A 258 7.52 -14.49 1.05
C TRP A 258 7.84 -15.70 1.94
N SER A 259 6.82 -16.21 2.61
CA SER A 259 6.83 -17.53 3.25
C SER A 259 5.82 -18.46 2.58
N ILE A 260 6.04 -19.77 2.64
CA ILE A 260 5.05 -20.79 2.22
C ILE A 260 4.02 -20.97 3.36
N ASP A 261 3.23 -19.92 3.59
CA ASP A 261 2.14 -19.87 4.57
C ASP A 261 1.31 -18.59 4.31
N TYR A 262 0.66 -18.04 5.34
CA TYR A 262 0.07 -16.72 5.30
C TYR A 262 1.10 -15.60 5.14
N ASN A 263 0.82 -14.74 4.17
CA ASN A 263 1.52 -13.51 3.92
C ASN A 263 0.49 -12.37 3.90
N TYR A 264 0.84 -11.25 4.50
CA TYR A 264 0.09 -10.01 4.44
C TYR A 264 0.64 -9.12 3.32
N LEU A 265 -0.21 -8.72 2.38
CA LEU A 265 0.20 -7.92 1.24
C LEU A 265 0.33 -6.43 1.58
N LEU A 266 1.52 -5.85 1.42
CA LEU A 266 1.76 -4.39 1.49
C LEU A 266 1.68 -3.72 0.11
N GLY A 267 1.24 -4.45 -0.93
CA GLY A 267 1.07 -4.01 -2.31
C GLY A 267 0.09 -4.92 -3.03
N PHE A 268 -0.15 -4.70 -4.33
CA PHE A 268 -1.01 -5.57 -5.13
C PHE A 268 -0.27 -6.82 -5.61
N MET A 269 -0.99 -7.92 -5.76
CA MET A 269 -0.44 -9.11 -6.42
C MET A 269 -1.48 -9.76 -7.32
N THR A 270 -1.05 -10.28 -8.46
CA THR A 270 -1.96 -11.04 -9.33
C THR A 270 -2.29 -12.40 -8.71
N PRO A 271 -3.57 -12.83 -8.77
CA PRO A 271 -3.91 -14.21 -8.40
C PRO A 271 -3.25 -15.19 -9.37
N GLY A 272 -2.98 -16.41 -8.91
CA GLY A 272 -2.37 -17.44 -9.74
C GLY A 272 -2.25 -18.78 -9.03
N THR A 273 -1.53 -19.73 -9.64
CA THR A 273 -1.36 -21.08 -9.09
C THR A 273 -0.57 -21.13 -7.78
N TRP A 274 0.09 -20.03 -7.42
CA TRP A 274 0.91 -19.90 -6.21
C TRP A 274 0.07 -19.68 -4.94
N VAL A 275 -1.17 -19.20 -5.05
CA VAL A 275 -2.05 -18.90 -3.92
C VAL A 275 -3.15 -19.95 -3.78
N ASP A 276 -3.51 -20.30 -2.56
CA ASP A 276 -4.74 -21.05 -2.25
C ASP A 276 -5.86 -20.04 -1.98
N SER A 277 -6.81 -19.91 -2.92
CA SER A 277 -7.89 -18.94 -2.80
C SER A 277 -8.89 -19.30 -1.71
N ASP A 278 -9.08 -20.58 -1.40
CA ASP A 278 -10.08 -21.05 -0.41
C ASP A 278 -9.60 -20.81 1.01
N ARG A 279 -8.28 -20.84 1.21
CA ARG A 279 -7.65 -20.50 2.50
C ARG A 279 -7.34 -19.01 2.65
N SER A 280 -7.31 -18.25 1.57
CA SER A 280 -6.92 -16.83 1.63
C SER A 280 -8.09 -15.92 2.06
N TYR A 281 -7.76 -14.89 2.84
CA TYR A 281 -8.66 -13.75 3.11
C TYR A 281 -8.22 -12.58 2.24
N ALA A 282 -8.46 -12.70 0.94
CA ALA A 282 -8.02 -11.73 -0.06
C ALA A 282 -9.20 -10.96 -0.66
N LEU A 283 -9.10 -9.64 -0.67
CA LEU A 283 -10.03 -8.81 -1.42
C LEU A 283 -9.52 -8.73 -2.86
N LYS A 284 -10.27 -9.32 -3.79
CA LYS A 284 -9.99 -9.19 -5.23
C LYS A 284 -10.61 -7.90 -5.75
N ILE A 285 -9.81 -7.09 -6.43
CA ILE A 285 -10.24 -5.85 -7.07
C ILE A 285 -9.82 -5.84 -8.53
N THR A 286 -10.49 -4.99 -9.31
CA THR A 286 -10.16 -4.78 -10.71
C THR A 286 -9.43 -3.46 -10.89
N ILE A 287 -8.24 -3.50 -11.50
CA ILE A 287 -7.49 -2.32 -11.89
C ILE A 287 -7.75 -2.03 -13.35
N THR A 288 -8.06 -0.77 -13.64
CA THR A 288 -8.24 -0.24 -14.99
C THR A 288 -7.59 1.13 -15.10
N GLY A 289 -7.19 1.52 -16.31
CA GLY A 289 -6.59 2.83 -16.50
C GLY A 289 -6.36 3.18 -17.96
N ARG A 290 -5.76 4.35 -18.16
CA ARG A 290 -5.28 4.82 -19.45
C ARG A 290 -3.79 5.16 -19.37
N ALA A 291 -3.14 5.16 -20.52
CA ALA A 291 -1.75 5.55 -20.69
C ALA A 291 -1.61 6.44 -21.93
N GLY A 292 -0.44 7.08 -22.08
CA GLY A 292 -0.17 7.97 -23.19
C GLY A 292 -0.50 9.45 -22.90
N PRO A 293 -0.15 10.35 -23.83
CA PRO A 293 -0.39 11.78 -23.68
C PRO A 293 -1.88 12.12 -23.71
N SER A 294 -2.27 13.26 -23.13
CA SER A 294 -3.68 13.64 -22.96
C SER A 294 -4.49 13.68 -24.26
N HIS A 295 -3.85 13.95 -25.40
CA HIS A 295 -4.47 14.03 -26.72
C HIS A 295 -4.45 12.71 -27.51
N ASN A 296 -3.75 11.68 -27.00
CA ASN A 296 -3.67 10.36 -27.63
C ASN A 296 -3.58 9.26 -26.56
N ALA A 297 -4.52 9.27 -25.63
CA ALA A 297 -4.57 8.31 -24.54
C ALA A 297 -5.16 6.98 -25.00
N TYR A 298 -4.51 5.87 -24.69
CA TYR A 298 -4.98 4.52 -24.97
C TYR A 298 -5.40 3.79 -23.69
N LYS A 299 -6.32 2.83 -23.81
CA LYS A 299 -6.81 2.03 -22.69
C LYS A 299 -5.78 0.95 -22.35
N LEU A 300 -5.52 0.79 -21.05
CA LEU A 300 -4.77 -0.34 -20.52
C LEU A 300 -5.72 -1.54 -20.33
N PRO A 301 -5.20 -2.78 -20.33
CA PRO A 301 -5.99 -3.95 -20.02
C PRO A 301 -6.58 -3.86 -18.61
N VAL A 302 -7.69 -4.55 -18.45
CA VAL A 302 -8.36 -4.75 -17.17
C VAL A 302 -7.66 -5.89 -16.45
N LEU A 303 -7.17 -5.67 -15.22
CA LEU A 303 -6.45 -6.67 -14.45
C LEU A 303 -7.16 -6.97 -13.14
N GLU A 304 -7.34 -8.26 -12.82
CA GLU A 304 -7.75 -8.70 -11.49
C GLU A 304 -6.52 -8.84 -10.59
N VAL A 305 -6.58 -8.27 -9.38
CA VAL A 305 -5.50 -8.32 -8.41
C VAL A 305 -6.04 -8.53 -7.00
N MET A 306 -5.20 -9.05 -6.12
CA MET A 306 -5.42 -9.05 -4.68
C MET A 306 -4.94 -7.72 -4.10
N ASP A 307 -5.83 -7.06 -3.37
CA ASP A 307 -5.63 -5.72 -2.80
C ASP A 307 -4.61 -5.71 -1.65
N ILE A 308 -4.09 -4.52 -1.35
CA ILE A 308 -3.31 -4.26 -0.14
C ILE A 308 -4.15 -4.70 1.07
N GLY A 309 -3.50 -5.21 2.12
CA GLY A 309 -4.19 -5.69 3.31
C GLY A 309 -4.80 -7.09 3.19
N SER A 310 -4.71 -7.72 2.02
CA SER A 310 -5.11 -9.12 1.88
C SER A 310 -4.17 -10.05 2.66
N LEU A 311 -4.73 -11.07 3.30
CA LEU A 311 -3.99 -12.20 3.86
C LEU A 311 -4.05 -13.36 2.88
N VAL A 312 -2.93 -13.71 2.29
CA VAL A 312 -2.85 -14.74 1.25
C VAL A 312 -2.11 -15.97 1.75
N TYR A 313 -2.68 -17.15 1.52
CA TYR A 313 -2.02 -18.42 1.80
C TYR A 313 -1.21 -18.85 0.58
N ALA A 314 0.12 -18.72 0.65
CA ALA A 314 1.02 -19.04 -0.44
C ALA A 314 1.44 -20.53 -0.39
N LYS A 315 1.20 -21.24 -1.49
CA LYS A 315 1.64 -22.64 -1.70
C LYS A 315 3.08 -22.72 -2.23
N LYS A 316 3.58 -21.62 -2.80
CA LYS A 316 4.96 -21.46 -3.30
C LYS A 316 5.28 -19.97 -3.35
N HIS A 317 6.57 -19.64 -3.37
CA HIS A 317 7.01 -18.26 -3.54
C HIS A 317 6.63 -17.78 -4.95
N PRO A 318 5.84 -16.69 -5.07
CA PRO A 318 5.53 -16.15 -6.38
C PRO A 318 6.76 -15.49 -6.99
N GLN A 319 6.85 -15.60 -8.32
CA GLN A 319 7.80 -14.80 -9.07
C GLN A 319 7.18 -13.43 -9.36
N PRO A 320 8.00 -12.37 -9.47
CA PRO A 320 7.54 -11.07 -9.97
C PRO A 320 6.81 -11.26 -11.31
N PHE A 321 5.67 -10.59 -11.48
CA PHE A 321 4.91 -10.64 -12.72
C PHE A 321 5.00 -9.30 -13.43
N THR A 322 5.48 -9.31 -14.66
CA THR A 322 5.63 -8.11 -15.48
C THR A 322 4.76 -8.21 -16.73
N LEU A 323 3.94 -7.19 -16.94
CA LEU A 323 3.10 -7.03 -18.12
C LEU A 323 3.59 -5.85 -18.94
N SER A 324 4.16 -6.13 -20.11
CA SER A 324 4.58 -5.12 -21.09
C SER A 324 3.48 -4.90 -22.13
N LEU A 325 3.05 -3.66 -22.29
CA LEU A 325 1.97 -3.26 -23.19
C LEU A 325 2.51 -2.28 -24.24
N SER A 326 2.12 -2.50 -25.50
CA SER A 326 2.37 -1.61 -26.65
C SER A 326 3.83 -1.13 -26.79
N ASN A 327 4.65 -1.86 -27.55
CA ASN A 327 6.05 -1.53 -27.89
C ASN A 327 6.85 -0.94 -26.71
N ASN A 328 6.80 -1.60 -25.54
CA ASN A 328 7.51 -1.26 -24.29
C ASN A 328 7.15 0.08 -23.61
N SER A 329 6.14 0.81 -24.06
CA SER A 329 5.84 2.14 -23.51
C SER A 329 5.03 2.13 -22.19
N ALA A 330 4.28 1.07 -21.91
CA ALA A 330 3.57 0.89 -20.64
C ALA A 330 3.91 -0.47 -20.03
N VAL A 331 4.68 -0.45 -18.95
CA VAL A 331 5.04 -1.65 -18.19
C VAL A 331 4.40 -1.60 -16.82
N ILE A 332 3.80 -2.72 -16.41
CA ILE A 332 3.22 -2.91 -15.08
C ILE A 332 3.97 -4.06 -14.41
N VAL A 333 4.54 -3.80 -13.23
CA VAL A 333 5.29 -4.79 -12.46
C VAL A 333 4.55 -5.06 -11.16
N PHE A 334 4.23 -6.32 -10.91
CA PHE A 334 3.66 -6.82 -9.67
C PHE A 334 4.78 -7.51 -8.89
N ASN A 335 5.33 -6.78 -7.93
CA ASN A 335 6.38 -7.26 -7.05
C ASN A 335 6.25 -6.58 -5.68
N PRO A 336 5.17 -6.85 -4.95
CA PRO A 336 4.93 -6.19 -3.69
C PRO A 336 5.89 -6.73 -2.62
N VAL A 337 6.21 -5.86 -1.68
CA VAL A 337 6.70 -6.30 -0.39
C VAL A 337 5.55 -6.94 0.40
N VAL A 338 5.85 -7.98 1.19
CA VAL A 338 4.87 -8.69 2.02
C VAL A 338 5.45 -8.96 3.41
N LEU A 339 4.55 -9.16 4.38
CA LEU A 339 4.90 -9.55 5.75
C LEU A 339 4.46 -10.99 6.01
N HIS A 340 5.31 -11.79 6.64
CA HIS A 340 4.98 -13.13 7.12
C HIS A 340 5.11 -13.22 8.64
N ALA A 341 4.86 -14.39 9.22
CA ALA A 341 4.87 -14.61 10.67
C ALA A 341 5.98 -15.57 11.17
N HIS A 342 6.77 -16.12 10.25
CA HIS A 342 7.65 -17.28 10.48
C HIS A 342 9.08 -17.07 10.04
#